data_AF-A0A8C7XJ25-F1
#
_entry.id   AF-A0A8C7XJ25-F1
#
_cell.length_a   1.000
_cell.length_b   1.000
_cell.length_c   1.000
_cell.angle_alpha   90.00
_cell.angle_beta   90.00
_cell.angle_gamma   90.00
#
_symmetry.space_group_name_H-M   'P 1'
#
loop_
_entity.id
_entity.type
_entity.pdbx_description
1 polymer ?
#
loop_
_entity_poly.entity_id
_entity_poly.type
_entity_poly.pdbx_seq_one_letter_code
_entity_poly.pdbx_strand_id
1 'polypeptide(L)'
;MQEGPAQIPAGSSVLRNIMYILSLLLLLVDQLPLGCFRLQVKQKTYGTKVITMNDLEIKFDNLEEHLEKFVENIRQLGIIVSDFQPSSQAVLNQKLNFMISGLQDIEKCRQQLHEINVPLEVFDYIDQGRNPQLYTKECLERALARNEQVKGKIDTMMKFKSLLISELSKVFPEEMAKYKAIHGEDAPP
;
A
#
# COMPACT_ATOMS: atom_id res chain seq x y z
N MET A 1 3.36 23.50 -41.68
CA MET A 1 3.80 24.02 -40.37
C MET A 1 3.66 22.89 -39.38
N GLN A 2 4.76 22.50 -38.76
CA GLN A 2 4.89 21.33 -37.88
C GLN A 2 4.19 21.59 -36.55
N GLU A 3 3.26 20.71 -36.15
CA GLU A 3 2.87 20.60 -34.74
C GLU A 3 3.83 19.60 -34.05
N GLY A 4 4.56 20.10 -33.06
CA GLY A 4 5.48 19.30 -32.25
C GLY A 4 4.73 18.39 -31.27
N PRO A 5 5.41 17.37 -30.70
CA PRO A 5 4.77 16.46 -29.76
C PRO A 5 4.40 17.20 -28.48
N ALA A 6 3.14 17.05 -28.06
CA ALA A 6 2.62 17.62 -26.82
C ALA A 6 3.42 17.10 -25.61
N GLN A 7 4.08 18.03 -24.91
CA GLN A 7 4.77 17.78 -23.65
C GLN A 7 3.72 17.50 -22.55
N ILE A 8 3.74 16.30 -21.97
CA ILE A 8 2.84 15.91 -20.86
C ILE A 8 3.57 16.21 -19.53
N PRO A 9 2.94 16.88 -18.55
CA PRO A 9 3.58 17.19 -17.26
C PRO A 9 3.76 15.93 -16.40
N ALA A 10 4.97 15.76 -15.86
CA ALA A 10 5.47 14.52 -15.24
C ALA A 10 4.93 14.18 -13.83
N GLY A 11 4.11 15.03 -13.21
CA GLY A 11 3.70 14.89 -11.80
C GLY A 11 2.50 13.96 -11.52
N SER A 12 1.83 13.39 -12.53
CA SER A 12 0.55 12.65 -12.32
C SER A 12 0.56 11.18 -12.76
N SER A 13 1.75 10.64 -13.07
CA SER A 13 1.91 9.29 -13.62
C SER A 13 1.73 8.19 -12.56
N VAL A 14 2.11 8.44 -11.32
CA VAL A 14 2.06 7.45 -10.23
C VAL A 14 0.63 7.22 -9.76
N LEU A 15 -0.12 8.31 -9.52
CA LEU A 15 -1.53 8.24 -9.12
C LEU A 15 -2.40 7.67 -10.24
N ARG A 16 -2.14 8.03 -11.51
CA ARG A 16 -2.83 7.39 -12.65
C ARG A 16 -2.51 5.90 -12.74
N ASN A 17 -1.26 5.48 -12.51
CA ASN A 17 -0.91 4.05 -12.51
C ASN A 17 -1.54 3.30 -11.32
N ILE A 18 -1.60 3.90 -10.14
CA ILE A 18 -2.26 3.33 -8.97
C ILE A 18 -3.77 3.22 -9.20
N MET A 19 -4.40 4.24 -9.79
CA MET A 19 -5.82 4.19 -10.18
C MET A 19 -6.06 3.15 -11.26
N TYR A 20 -5.17 3.01 -12.25
CA TYR A 20 -5.28 1.99 -13.29
C TYR A 20 -5.16 0.58 -12.69
N ILE A 21 -4.24 0.38 -11.75
CA ILE A 21 -4.06 -0.90 -11.03
C ILE A 21 -5.27 -1.21 -10.14
N LEU A 22 -5.83 -0.22 -9.43
CA LEU A 22 -7.05 -0.41 -8.62
C LEU A 22 -8.29 -0.67 -9.49
N SER A 23 -8.43 0.00 -10.63
CA SER A 23 -9.48 -0.27 -11.61
C SER A 23 -9.31 -1.64 -12.28
N LEU A 24 -8.08 -2.08 -12.58
CA LEU A 24 -7.81 -3.44 -13.08
C LEU A 24 -8.10 -4.51 -12.02
N LEU A 25 -7.80 -4.24 -10.74
CA LEU A 25 -8.17 -5.11 -9.61
C LEU A 25 -9.70 -5.24 -9.48
N LEU A 26 -10.45 -4.15 -9.66
CA LEU A 26 -11.92 -4.17 -9.67
C LEU A 26 -12.48 -4.91 -10.90
N LEU A 27 -11.92 -4.69 -12.09
CA LEU A 27 -12.36 -5.38 -13.31
C LEU A 27 -12.03 -6.88 -13.31
N LEU A 28 -10.91 -7.28 -12.70
CA LEU A 28 -10.54 -8.69 -12.52
C LEU A 28 -11.42 -9.40 -11.49
N VAL A 29 -11.96 -8.67 -10.51
CA VAL A 29 -12.94 -9.18 -9.57
C VAL A 29 -14.31 -9.36 -10.24
N ASP A 30 -14.69 -8.52 -11.21
CA ASP A 30 -15.97 -8.59 -11.93
C ASP A 30 -16.01 -9.54 -13.15
N GLN A 31 -14.86 -9.95 -13.73
CA GLN A 31 -14.84 -10.88 -14.88
C GLN A 31 -14.90 -12.38 -14.52
N LEU A 32 -14.92 -12.74 -13.23
CA LEU A 32 -15.10 -14.13 -12.83
C LEU A 32 -16.61 -14.47 -12.81
N PRO A 33 -17.07 -15.47 -13.59
CA PRO A 33 -18.48 -15.83 -13.64
C PRO A 33 -18.95 -16.30 -12.26
N LEU A 34 -19.76 -15.43 -11.68
CA LEU A 34 -20.70 -15.53 -10.56
C LEU A 34 -20.97 -16.95 -10.02
N GLY A 35 -20.72 -17.12 -8.72
CA GLY A 35 -21.29 -18.23 -7.94
C GLY A 35 -20.84 -18.28 -6.48
N CYS A 36 -19.56 -18.01 -6.18
CA CYS A 36 -18.99 -18.28 -4.85
C CYS A 36 -18.35 -17.09 -4.13
N PHE A 37 -18.42 -15.87 -4.68
CA PHE A 37 -18.01 -14.67 -3.96
C PHE A 37 -19.08 -14.24 -2.93
N ARG A 38 -19.37 -15.14 -1.99
CA ARG A 38 -19.73 -14.72 -0.65
C ARG A 38 -18.41 -14.55 0.11
N LEU A 39 -17.71 -13.45 -0.19
CA LEU A 39 -16.84 -12.82 0.81
C LEU A 39 -17.77 -12.50 1.99
N GLN A 40 -17.96 -13.46 2.89
CA GLN A 40 -18.15 -13.15 4.30
C GLN A 40 -16.82 -12.60 4.85
N VAL A 41 -16.33 -11.52 4.24
CA VAL A 41 -15.95 -10.39 5.05
C VAL A 41 -17.26 -9.98 5.69
N LYS A 42 -17.54 -10.49 6.90
CA LYS A 42 -18.43 -9.78 7.80
C LYS A 42 -17.96 -8.34 7.71
N GLN A 43 -18.79 -7.45 7.18
CA GLN A 43 -18.58 -6.03 7.29
C GLN A 43 -18.60 -5.70 8.79
N LYS A 44 -17.48 -5.91 9.49
CA LYS A 44 -17.05 -4.95 10.48
C LYS A 44 -16.45 -3.84 9.64
N THR A 45 -17.33 -2.93 9.26
CA THR A 45 -16.99 -1.56 8.91
C THR A 45 -16.22 -1.02 10.11
N TYR A 46 -14.90 -1.24 10.14
CA TYR A 46 -14.02 -0.38 10.89
C TYR A 46 -14.14 0.94 10.17
N GLY A 47 -14.93 1.84 10.75
CA GLY A 47 -15.22 3.16 10.23
C GLY A 47 -13.92 3.87 9.95
N THR A 48 -13.42 3.69 8.74
CA THR A 48 -12.33 4.47 8.21
C THR A 48 -13.01 5.78 7.91
N LYS A 49 -12.74 6.79 8.74
CA LYS A 49 -13.03 8.17 8.38
C LYS A 49 -12.49 8.33 6.97
N VAL A 50 -13.40 8.59 6.03
CA VAL A 50 -13.02 9.04 4.70
C VAL A 50 -12.44 10.43 4.94
N ILE A 51 -11.15 10.49 5.28
CA ILE A 51 -10.36 11.68 5.05
C ILE A 51 -10.40 11.81 3.53
N THR A 52 -11.02 12.87 3.05
CA THR A 52 -11.04 13.23 1.64
C THR A 52 -9.59 13.14 1.13
N MET A 53 -9.34 12.26 0.14
CA MET A 53 -7.97 11.93 -0.29
C MET A 53 -7.12 13.17 -0.62
N ASN A 54 -7.78 14.26 -1.04
CA ASN A 54 -7.18 15.56 -1.30
C ASN A 54 -6.49 16.19 -0.06
N ASP A 55 -7.04 16.03 1.14
CA ASP A 55 -6.48 16.69 2.34
C ASP A 55 -5.19 16.02 2.83
N LEU A 56 -5.03 14.73 2.56
CA LEU A 56 -3.82 14.00 2.91
C LEU A 56 -2.71 14.28 1.90
N GLU A 57 -3.06 14.34 0.61
CA GLU A 57 -2.16 14.72 -0.48
C GLU A 57 -1.54 16.10 -0.22
N ILE A 58 -2.36 17.10 0.12
CA ILE A 58 -1.88 18.45 0.45
C ILE A 58 -0.89 18.46 1.63
N LYS A 59 -1.08 17.60 2.64
CA LYS A 59 -0.16 17.52 3.78
C LYS A 59 1.19 16.90 3.38
N PHE A 60 1.17 15.89 2.51
CA PHE A 60 2.39 15.29 1.98
C PHE A 60 3.14 16.25 1.06
N ASP A 61 2.44 16.94 0.17
CA ASP A 61 3.02 17.96 -0.72
C ASP A 61 3.71 19.05 0.10
N ASN A 62 3.07 19.50 1.19
CA ASN A 62 3.63 20.50 2.07
C ASN A 62 4.90 19.99 2.79
N LEU A 63 4.89 18.75 3.29
CA LEU A 63 6.09 18.15 3.88
C LEU A 63 7.21 18.00 2.85
N GLU A 64 6.90 17.54 1.65
CA GLU A 64 7.85 17.38 0.53
C GLU A 64 8.50 18.72 0.18
N GLU A 65 7.71 19.78 0.02
CA GLU A 65 8.22 21.13 -0.28
C GLU A 65 9.20 21.62 0.81
N HIS A 66 8.87 21.40 2.10
CA HIS A 66 9.77 21.79 3.20
C HIS A 66 11.06 20.96 3.22
N LEU A 67 10.98 19.66 2.92
CA LEU A 67 12.15 18.78 2.82
C LEU A 67 13.05 19.18 1.65
N GLU A 68 12.50 19.46 0.48
CA GLU A 68 13.26 19.91 -0.70
C GLU A 68 13.99 21.23 -0.42
N LYS A 69 13.27 22.21 0.14
CA LYS A 69 13.88 23.49 0.55
C LYS A 69 14.98 23.29 1.59
N PHE A 70 14.80 22.37 2.53
CA PHE A 70 15.79 22.09 3.56
C PHE A 70 17.05 21.45 2.97
N VAL A 71 16.91 20.44 2.11
CA VAL A 71 18.02 19.80 1.40
C VAL A 71 18.78 20.81 0.54
N GLU A 72 18.07 21.67 -0.18
CA GLU A 72 18.68 22.72 -1.00
C GLU A 72 19.43 23.76 -0.16
N ASN A 73 18.90 24.13 1.01
CA ASN A 73 19.60 25.01 1.95
C ASN A 73 20.90 24.38 2.48
N ILE A 74 20.91 23.07 2.78
CA ILE A 74 22.11 22.34 3.17
C ILE A 74 23.13 22.32 2.03
N ARG A 75 22.68 22.08 0.80
CA ARG A 75 23.55 22.08 -0.39
C ARG A 75 24.23 23.45 -0.58
N GLN A 76 23.46 24.53 -0.50
CA GLN A 76 23.98 25.89 -0.62
C GLN A 76 24.94 26.24 0.52
N LEU A 77 24.65 25.81 1.75
CA LEU A 77 25.56 25.94 2.88
C LEU A 77 26.89 25.21 2.60
N GLY A 78 26.83 23.98 2.08
CA GLY A 78 28.02 23.22 1.70
C GLY A 78 28.90 23.96 0.70
N ILE A 79 28.30 24.65 -0.28
CA ILE A 79 29.04 25.48 -1.24
C ILE A 79 29.73 26.65 -0.53
N ILE A 80 29.00 27.41 0.29
CA ILE A 80 29.55 28.58 1.00
C ILE A 80 30.72 28.17 1.91
N VAL A 81 30.59 27.03 2.60
CA VAL A 81 31.65 26.51 3.49
C VAL A 81 32.84 25.98 2.69
N SER A 82 32.61 25.39 1.51
CA SER A 82 33.70 24.87 0.65
C SER A 82 34.58 25.97 0.04
N ASP A 83 34.03 27.15 -0.25
CA ASP A 83 34.76 28.32 -0.75
C ASP A 83 34.43 29.55 0.11
N PHE A 84 34.84 29.46 1.38
CA PHE A 84 34.52 30.50 2.34
C PHE A 84 35.34 31.77 2.11
N GLN A 85 34.62 32.89 1.98
CA GLN A 85 35.21 34.24 1.93
C GLN A 85 34.75 35.05 3.15
N PRO A 86 35.56 35.95 3.75
CA PRO A 86 35.15 36.75 4.89
C PRO A 86 33.88 37.59 4.66
N SER A 87 33.65 38.04 3.43
CA SER A 87 32.42 38.73 3.00
C SER A 87 31.17 37.84 3.04
N SER A 88 31.33 36.51 2.96
CA SER A 88 30.23 35.53 2.95
C SER A 88 29.72 35.17 4.36
N GLN A 89 30.40 35.60 5.43
CA GLN A 89 30.05 35.25 6.82
C GLN A 89 28.62 35.64 7.19
N ALA A 90 28.13 36.79 6.73
CA ALA A 90 26.76 37.22 7.01
C ALA A 90 25.73 36.27 6.36
N VAL A 91 25.99 35.85 5.12
CA VAL A 91 25.14 34.90 4.36
C VAL A 91 25.19 33.51 5.00
N LEU A 92 26.36 33.08 5.46
CA LEU A 92 26.55 31.82 6.20
C LEU A 92 25.68 31.80 7.47
N ASN A 93 25.73 32.84 8.29
CA ASN A 93 24.92 32.96 9.49
C ASN A 93 23.42 32.94 9.18
N GLN A 94 23.02 33.62 8.10
CA GLN A 94 21.64 33.60 7.63
C GLN A 94 21.20 32.18 7.23
N LYS A 95 22.04 31.43 6.50
CA LYS A 95 21.75 30.04 6.12
C LYS A 95 21.69 29.10 7.31
N LEU A 96 22.56 29.27 8.30
CA LEU A 96 22.49 28.53 9.57
C LEU A 96 21.15 28.75 10.29
N ASN A 97 20.70 30.01 10.38
CA ASN A 97 19.40 30.33 10.95
C ASN A 97 18.24 29.71 10.15
N PHE A 98 18.32 29.71 8.82
CA PHE A 98 17.32 29.04 7.99
C PHE A 98 17.29 27.52 8.18
N MET A 99 18.41 26.87 8.47
CA MET A 99 18.40 25.44 8.82
C MET A 99 17.67 25.19 10.14
N ILE A 100 17.88 26.04 11.15
CA ILE A 100 17.19 25.93 12.44
C ILE A 100 15.68 26.09 12.24
N SER A 101 15.25 27.12 11.51
CA SER A 101 13.82 27.32 11.19
C SER A 101 13.26 26.18 10.33
N GLY A 102 14.03 25.70 9.33
CA GLY A 102 13.62 24.60 8.47
C GLY A 102 13.36 23.30 9.24
N LEU A 103 14.22 22.95 10.20
CA LEU A 103 13.99 21.80 11.09
C LEU A 103 12.72 21.97 11.94
N GLN A 104 12.46 23.19 12.43
CA GLN A 104 11.23 23.48 13.20
C GLN A 104 9.98 23.34 12.32
N ASP A 105 10.03 23.77 11.06
CA ASP A 105 8.90 23.67 10.15
C ASP A 105 8.64 22.22 9.73
N ILE A 106 9.68 21.42 9.48
CA ILE A 106 9.56 19.98 9.23
C ILE A 106 8.90 19.27 10.44
N GLU A 107 9.29 19.60 11.67
CA GLU A 107 8.69 19.01 12.87
C GLU A 107 7.21 19.40 13.03
N LYS A 108 6.81 20.62 12.64
CA LYS A 108 5.38 21.00 12.60
C LYS A 108 4.61 20.20 11.56
N CYS A 109 5.18 19.96 10.38
CA CYS A 109 4.55 19.13 9.34
C CYS A 109 4.36 17.69 9.84
N ARG A 110 5.35 17.13 10.56
CA ARG A 110 5.25 15.79 11.16
C ARG A 110 4.03 15.64 12.08
N GLN A 111 3.72 16.65 12.90
CA GLN A 111 2.56 16.61 13.80
C GLN A 111 1.23 16.46 13.04
N GLN A 112 1.16 16.92 11.78
CA GLN A 112 -0.04 16.83 10.94
C GLN A 112 -0.22 15.44 10.31
N LEU A 113 0.83 14.60 10.34
CA LEU A 113 0.91 13.26 9.73
C LEU A 113 0.99 12.13 10.77
N HIS A 114 0.70 12.41 12.05
CA HIS A 114 0.85 11.46 13.17
C HIS A 114 0.04 10.16 13.03
N GLU A 115 -1.01 10.14 12.21
CA GLU A 115 -1.83 8.94 11.96
C GLU A 115 -1.17 7.95 10.98
N ILE A 116 -0.08 8.34 10.31
CA ILE A 116 0.62 7.50 9.34
C ILE A 116 1.73 6.73 10.05
N ASN A 117 1.70 5.40 9.91
CA ASN A 117 2.75 4.54 10.41
C ASN A 117 3.51 3.91 9.23
N VAL A 118 4.83 4.06 9.24
CA VAL A 118 5.71 3.47 8.22
C VAL A 118 6.25 2.14 8.75
N PRO A 119 6.06 1.01 8.04
CA PRO A 119 6.62 -0.27 8.45
C PRO A 119 8.14 -0.20 8.55
N LEU A 120 8.71 -0.79 9.62
CA LEU A 120 10.14 -0.68 9.90
C LEU A 120 10.99 -1.35 8.81
N GLU A 121 10.45 -2.39 8.19
CA GLU A 121 11.09 -3.14 7.11
C GLU A 121 11.35 -2.28 5.88
N VAL A 122 10.62 -1.17 5.71
CA VAL A 122 10.86 -0.21 4.62
C VAL A 122 12.18 0.54 4.82
N PHE A 123 12.61 0.79 6.07
CA PHE A 123 13.87 1.47 6.33
C PHE A 123 15.07 0.67 5.82
N ASP A 124 15.02 -0.67 5.91
CA ASP A 124 16.07 -1.53 5.35
C ASP A 124 16.26 -1.31 3.83
N TYR A 125 15.19 -1.02 3.10
CA TYR A 125 15.27 -0.69 1.66
C TYR A 125 15.92 0.67 1.45
N ILE A 126 15.53 1.67 2.25
CA ILE A 126 16.05 3.04 2.16
C ILE A 126 17.54 3.08 2.49
N ASP A 127 17.96 2.45 3.58
CA ASP A 127 19.35 2.43 4.06
C ASP A 127 20.29 1.72 3.06
N GLN A 128 19.76 0.76 2.30
CA GLN A 128 20.48 0.06 1.22
C GLN A 128 20.43 0.82 -0.12
N GLY A 129 19.77 1.98 -0.19
CA GLY A 129 19.57 2.75 -1.42
C GLY A 129 18.64 2.07 -2.44
N ARG A 130 17.82 1.12 -2.00
CA ARG A 130 16.81 0.44 -2.83
C ARG A 130 15.52 1.23 -2.85
N ASN A 131 14.71 1.03 -3.90
CA ASN A 131 13.40 1.66 -4.00
C ASN A 131 12.43 1.06 -2.95
N PRO A 132 11.86 1.86 -2.04
CA PRO A 132 10.86 1.43 -1.05
C PRO A 132 9.63 0.74 -1.65
N GLN A 133 9.27 1.05 -2.90
CA GLN A 133 8.14 0.41 -3.59
C GLN A 133 8.34 -1.09 -3.81
N LEU A 134 9.59 -1.57 -3.76
CA LEU A 134 9.88 -3.00 -3.81
C LEU A 134 9.30 -3.74 -2.59
N TYR A 135 9.35 -3.13 -1.40
CA TYR A 135 8.69 -3.69 -0.22
C TYR A 135 7.18 -3.85 -0.42
N THR A 136 6.53 -2.81 -0.96
CA THR A 136 5.09 -2.83 -1.27
C THR A 136 4.76 -3.94 -2.25
N LYS A 137 5.56 -4.06 -3.32
CA LYS A 137 5.44 -5.13 -4.32
C LYS A 137 5.57 -6.51 -3.69
N GLU A 138 6.63 -6.76 -2.92
CA GLU A 138 6.85 -8.05 -2.25
C GLU A 138 5.74 -8.38 -1.24
N CYS A 139 5.19 -7.37 -0.55
CA CYS A 139 4.07 -7.55 0.36
C CYS A 139 2.81 -8.02 -0.41
N LEU A 140 2.51 -7.37 -1.53
CA LEU A 140 1.39 -7.75 -2.41
C LEU A 140 1.57 -9.15 -2.98
N GLU A 141 2.76 -9.46 -3.49
CA GLU A 141 3.08 -10.78 -4.05
C GLU A 141 2.97 -11.89 -2.99
N ARG A 142 3.49 -11.66 -1.78
CA ARG A 142 3.34 -12.60 -0.65
C ARG A 142 1.89 -12.79 -0.24
N ALA A 143 1.10 -11.72 -0.22
CA ALA A 143 -0.32 -11.79 0.10
C ALA A 143 -1.10 -12.60 -0.95
N LEU A 144 -0.82 -12.38 -2.22
CA LEU A 144 -1.41 -13.13 -3.34
C LEU A 144 -1.05 -14.61 -3.25
N ALA A 145 0.24 -14.93 -3.10
CA ALA A 145 0.71 -16.32 -2.98
C ALA A 145 0.08 -17.04 -1.77
N ARG A 146 -0.03 -16.36 -0.62
CA ARG A 146 -0.73 -16.91 0.55
C ARG A 146 -2.21 -17.16 0.27
N ASN A 147 -2.88 -16.24 -0.43
CA ASN A 147 -4.29 -16.39 -0.76
C ASN A 147 -4.53 -17.62 -1.65
N GLU A 148 -3.74 -17.77 -2.71
CA GLU A 148 -3.79 -18.95 -3.59
C GLU A 148 -3.49 -20.24 -2.83
N GLN A 149 -2.49 -20.23 -1.95
CA GLN A 149 -2.15 -21.37 -1.11
C GLN A 149 -3.31 -21.76 -0.17
N VAL A 150 -3.94 -20.78 0.49
CA VAL A 150 -5.08 -21.02 1.37
C VAL A 150 -6.28 -21.54 0.59
N LYS A 151 -6.56 -20.98 -0.59
CA LYS A 151 -7.59 -21.48 -1.49
C LYS A 151 -7.35 -22.94 -1.88
N GLY A 152 -6.14 -23.31 -2.30
CA GLY A 152 -5.80 -24.69 -2.63
C GLY A 152 -5.97 -25.67 -1.45
N LYS A 153 -5.69 -25.22 -0.22
CA LYS A 153 -5.96 -26.01 1.01
C LYS A 153 -7.46 -26.20 1.25
N ILE A 154 -8.25 -25.14 1.05
CA ILE A 154 -9.71 -25.21 1.17
C ILE A 154 -10.28 -26.18 0.14
N ASP A 155 -9.88 -26.05 -1.13
CA ASP A 155 -10.37 -26.90 -2.22
C ASP A 155 -10.00 -28.38 -1.98
N THR A 156 -8.79 -28.65 -1.51
CA THR A 156 -8.34 -30.01 -1.15
C THR A 156 -9.16 -30.56 0.02
N MET A 157 -9.41 -29.76 1.05
CA MET A 157 -10.19 -30.17 2.21
C MET A 157 -11.66 -30.43 1.84
N MET A 158 -12.25 -29.60 0.98
CA MET A 158 -13.60 -29.80 0.44
C MET A 158 -13.67 -31.09 -0.36
N LYS A 159 -12.71 -31.34 -1.26
CA LYS A 159 -12.64 -32.58 -2.04
C LYS A 159 -12.49 -33.82 -1.15
N PHE A 160 -11.61 -33.75 -0.15
CA PHE A 160 -11.43 -34.83 0.83
C PHE A 160 -12.72 -35.11 1.60
N LYS A 161 -13.40 -34.06 2.10
CA LYS A 161 -14.70 -34.18 2.76
C LYS A 161 -15.72 -34.87 1.86
N SER A 162 -15.84 -34.48 0.60
CA SER A 162 -16.78 -35.08 -0.36
C SER A 162 -16.49 -36.56 -0.61
N LEU A 163 -15.22 -36.93 -0.79
CA LEU A 163 -14.82 -38.34 -0.97
C LEU A 163 -15.07 -39.17 0.29
N LEU A 164 -14.73 -38.63 1.46
CA LEU A 164 -14.96 -39.30 2.73
C LEU A 164 -16.44 -39.57 2.97
N ILE A 165 -17.30 -38.56 2.71
CA ILE A 165 -18.76 -38.71 2.81
C ILE A 165 -19.26 -39.78 1.83
N SER A 166 -18.72 -39.83 0.61
CA SER A 166 -19.09 -40.83 -0.39
C SER A 166 -18.77 -42.25 0.08
N GLU A 167 -17.54 -42.50 0.55
CA GLU A 167 -17.13 -43.83 1.03
C GLU A 167 -17.87 -44.23 2.31
N LEU A 168 -18.03 -43.32 3.27
CA LEU A 168 -18.79 -43.59 4.50
C LEU A 168 -20.27 -43.89 4.21
N SER A 169 -20.86 -43.26 3.20
CA SER A 169 -22.25 -43.53 2.80
C SER A 169 -22.42 -44.94 2.21
N LYS A 170 -21.38 -45.53 1.63
CA LYS A 170 -21.40 -46.92 1.13
C LYS A 170 -21.29 -47.93 2.26
N VAL A 171 -20.44 -47.67 3.25
CA VAL A 171 -20.13 -48.63 4.34
C VAL A 171 -21.13 -48.52 5.50
N PHE A 172 -21.61 -47.32 5.82
CA PHE A 172 -22.48 -47.03 6.97
C PHE A 172 -23.69 -46.14 6.60
N PRO A 173 -24.66 -46.69 5.84
CA PRO A 173 -25.75 -45.88 5.28
C PRO A 173 -26.72 -45.31 6.33
N GLU A 174 -27.03 -46.05 7.39
CA GLU A 174 -27.96 -45.58 8.44
C GLU A 174 -27.35 -44.47 9.31
N GLU A 175 -26.08 -44.60 9.68
CA GLU A 175 -25.33 -43.60 10.43
C GLU A 175 -25.14 -42.33 9.62
N MET A 176 -24.86 -42.46 8.32
CA MET A 176 -24.74 -41.31 7.42
C MET A 176 -26.06 -40.59 7.19
N ALA A 177 -27.20 -41.29 7.18
CA ALA A 177 -28.51 -40.66 7.13
C ALA A 177 -28.78 -39.80 8.37
N LYS A 178 -28.43 -40.29 9.57
CA LYS A 178 -28.52 -39.53 10.83
C LYS A 178 -27.57 -38.32 10.83
N TYR A 179 -26.33 -38.49 10.36
CA TYR A 179 -25.35 -37.40 10.25
C TYR A 179 -25.84 -36.26 9.34
N LYS A 180 -26.37 -36.59 8.16
CA LYS A 180 -26.94 -35.62 7.19
C LYS A 180 -28.16 -34.89 7.75
N ALA A 181 -29.02 -35.57 8.51
CA ALA A 181 -30.20 -34.96 9.14
C ALA A 181 -29.85 -33.89 10.20
N ILE A 182 -28.70 -34.02 10.87
CA ILE A 182 -28.24 -33.07 11.91
C ILE A 182 -27.48 -31.88 11.30
N HIS A 183 -26.71 -32.10 10.24
CA HIS A 183 -25.80 -31.08 9.68
C HIS A 183 -26.35 -30.36 8.44
N GLY A 184 -27.52 -30.78 7.92
CA GLY A 184 -28.11 -30.27 6.68
C GLY A 184 -27.34 -30.69 5.43
N GLU A 185 -28.01 -30.74 4.28
CA GLU A 185 -27.35 -30.78 2.98
C GLU A 185 -26.70 -29.41 2.68
N ASP A 186 -25.73 -28.98 3.47
CA ASP A 186 -24.79 -27.93 3.04
C ASP A 186 -23.80 -28.55 2.03
N ALA A 187 -24.37 -28.96 0.90
CA ALA A 187 -23.70 -29.50 -0.26
C ALA A 187 -23.77 -28.46 -1.40
N PRO A 188 -22.67 -27.76 -1.70
CA PRO A 188 -22.39 -27.35 -3.06
C PRO A 188 -21.76 -28.52 -3.84
N PRO A 189 -21.90 -28.55 -5.17
CA PRO A 189 -21.26 -29.54 -6.04
C PRO A 189 -19.73 -29.54 -5.94
#